data_AF-A0A533RQX1-F1
#
_entry.id   AF-A0A533RQX1-F1
#
_cell.length_a   1.000
_cell.length_b   1.000
_cell.length_c   1.000
_cell.angle_alpha   90.00
_cell.angle_beta   90.00
_cell.angle_gamma   90.00
#
_symmetry.space_group_name_H-M   'P 1'
#
loop_
_entity.id
_entity.type
_entity.pdbx_description
1 polymer ?
#
loop_
_entity_poly.entity_id
_entity_poly.type
_entity_poly.pdbx_seq_one_letter_code
_entity_poly.pdbx_strand_id
1 'polypeptide(L)'
;MSAAAPAGPAPRVTIATLAGLKAARRRIVMVTAYDAPSARLVDEAGVDTILVGDSLAMTVLGYDSTLPATMDDMVRATAAVVRG
;
A
#
# COMPACT_ATOMS: atom_id res chain seq x y z
N MET A 1 5.11 -25.08 -9.67
CA MET A 1 4.27 -24.51 -8.58
C MET A 1 3.20 -23.68 -9.27
N SER A 2 1.95 -24.15 -9.25
CA SER A 2 0.84 -23.48 -9.94
C SER A 2 0.42 -22.28 -9.12
N ALA A 3 0.62 -21.06 -9.63
CA ALA A 3 -0.05 -19.90 -9.08
C ALA A 3 -1.55 -20.08 -9.34
N ALA A 4 -2.34 -20.17 -8.27
CA ALA A 4 -3.79 -20.08 -8.39
C ALA A 4 -4.11 -18.69 -8.97
N ALA A 5 -4.94 -18.64 -10.01
CA ALA A 5 -5.46 -17.39 -10.54
C ALA A 5 -6.16 -16.63 -9.41
N PRO A 6 -6.04 -15.29 -9.32
CA PRO A 6 -6.70 -14.56 -8.26
C PRO A 6 -8.21 -14.76 -8.42
N ALA A 7 -8.84 -15.17 -7.32
CA ALA A 7 -10.28 -15.12 -7.16
C ALA A 7 -10.75 -13.68 -7.40
N GLY A 8 -12.04 -13.49 -7.73
CA GLY A 8 -12.65 -12.17 -7.93
C GLY A 8 -12.33 -11.19 -6.78
N PRO A 9 -12.59 -9.88 -6.96
CA PRO A 9 -11.99 -8.82 -6.16
C PRO A 9 -12.05 -9.14 -4.68
N ALA A 10 -10.87 -9.23 -4.05
CA ALA A 10 -10.75 -9.55 -2.65
C ALA A 10 -11.59 -8.55 -1.83
N PRO A 11 -12.23 -8.97 -0.73
CA PRO A 11 -13.02 -8.07 0.09
C PRO A 11 -12.17 -6.89 0.56
N ARG A 12 -12.70 -5.67 0.46
CA ARG A 12 -12.01 -4.45 0.89
C ARG A 12 -11.53 -4.61 2.34
N VAL A 13 -10.22 -4.45 2.58
CA VAL A 13 -9.65 -4.47 3.92
C VAL A 13 -10.08 -3.21 4.68
N THR A 14 -10.53 -3.39 5.92
CA THR A 14 -10.97 -2.32 6.81
C THR A 14 -10.23 -2.39 8.14
N ILE A 15 -10.36 -1.34 8.97
CA ILE A 15 -9.82 -1.37 10.34
C ILE A 15 -10.39 -2.55 11.15
N ALA A 16 -11.66 -2.90 10.95
CA ALA A 16 -12.26 -4.08 11.59
C ALA A 16 -11.63 -5.39 11.10
N THR A 17 -11.31 -5.50 9.80
CA THR A 17 -10.55 -6.62 9.23
C THR A 17 -9.20 -6.77 9.93
N LEU A 18 -8.43 -5.69 10.06
CA LEU A 18 -7.10 -5.70 10.70
C LEU A 18 -7.18 -6.07 12.19
N ALA A 19 -8.17 -5.54 12.91
CA ALA A 19 -8.42 -5.90 14.31
C ALA A 19 -8.72 -7.41 14.46
N GLY A 20 -9.52 -7.97 13.53
CA GLY A 20 -9.81 -9.40 13.47
C GLY A 20 -8.57 -10.25 13.19
N LEU A 21 -7.72 -9.84 12.24
CA LEU A 21 -6.45 -10.53 11.93
C LEU A 21 -5.54 -10.56 13.17
N LYS A 22 -5.41 -9.42 13.87
CA LYS A 22 -4.66 -9.34 15.13
C LYS A 22 -5.22 -10.27 16.20
N ALA A 23 -6.53 -10.27 16.42
CA ALA A 23 -7.18 -11.15 17.40
C ALA A 23 -6.96 -12.64 17.07
N ALA A 24 -7.00 -12.99 15.79
CA ALA A 24 -6.71 -14.33 15.29
C ALA A 24 -5.20 -14.67 15.23
N ARG A 25 -4.31 -13.77 15.68
CA ARG A 25 -2.84 -13.90 15.60
C ARG A 25 -2.32 -14.17 14.18
N ARG A 26 -3.04 -13.69 13.17
CA ARG A 26 -2.59 -13.69 11.77
C ARG A 26 -1.71 -12.48 11.54
N ARG A 27 -0.57 -12.68 10.88
CA ARG A 27 0.34 -11.58 10.53
C ARG A 27 -0.33 -10.69 9.48
N ILE A 28 -0.16 -9.38 9.66
CA ILE A 28 -0.61 -8.34 8.73
C ILE A 28 0.58 -7.96 7.86
N VAL A 29 0.40 -7.95 6.54
CA VAL A 29 1.41 -7.55 5.56
C VAL A 29 1.09 -6.14 5.08
N MET A 30 2.08 -5.25 5.18
CA MET A 30 1.99 -3.87 4.72
C MET A 30 3.18 -3.55 3.81
N VAL A 31 2.91 -2.90 2.69
CA VAL A 31 3.93 -2.49 1.70
C VAL A 31 3.72 -1.04 1.34
N THR A 32 4.81 -0.31 1.05
CA THR A 32 4.71 1.05 0.54
C THR A 32 4.48 1.04 -0.98
N ALA A 33 3.61 1.93 -1.44
CA ALA A 33 3.40 2.21 -2.85
C ALA A 33 3.09 3.71 -3.00
N TYR A 34 3.46 4.29 -4.14
CA TYR A 34 3.41 5.76 -4.34
C TYR A 34 2.78 6.18 -5.68
N ASP A 35 2.45 5.21 -6.54
CA ASP A 35 1.83 5.42 -7.84
C ASP A 35 0.75 4.37 -8.13
N ALA A 36 -0.04 4.60 -9.18
CA ALA A 36 -1.14 3.70 -9.53
C ALA A 36 -0.66 2.30 -9.98
N PRO A 37 0.38 2.14 -10.83
CA PRO A 37 0.86 0.81 -11.22
C PRO A 37 1.33 -0.03 -10.04
N SER A 38 2.13 0.53 -9.13
CA SER A 38 2.60 -0.18 -7.94
C SER A 38 1.47 -0.55 -6.99
N ALA A 39 0.52 0.36 -6.76
CA ALA A 39 -0.65 0.08 -5.92
C ALA A 39 -1.47 -1.11 -6.45
N ARG A 40 -1.72 -1.14 -7.76
CA ARG A 40 -2.44 -2.23 -8.41
C ARG A 40 -1.73 -3.58 -8.27
N LEU A 41 -0.41 -3.61 -8.47
CA LEU A 41 0.39 -4.83 -8.28
C LEU A 41 0.38 -5.31 -6.83
N VAL A 42 0.40 -4.39 -5.87
CA VAL A 42 0.36 -4.71 -4.43
C VAL A 42 -1.01 -5.26 -4.03
N ASP A 43 -2.09 -4.71 -4.58
CA ASP A 43 -3.46 -5.22 -4.36
C ASP A 43 -3.64 -6.62 -4.97
N GLU A 44 -3.19 -6.82 -6.22
CA GLU A 44 -3.20 -8.12 -6.90
C GLU A 44 -2.35 -9.18 -6.17
N ALA A 45 -1.30 -8.77 -5.44
CA ALA A 45 -0.48 -9.63 -4.60
C ALA A 45 -1.14 -10.02 -3.26
N GLY A 46 -2.29 -9.43 -2.91
CA GLY A 46 -3.05 -9.75 -1.70
C GLY A 46 -2.43 -9.19 -0.41
N VAL A 47 -1.75 -8.05 -0.48
CA VAL A 47 -1.24 -7.34 0.69
C VAL A 47 -2.40 -6.72 1.48
N ASP A 48 -2.33 -6.78 2.82
CA ASP A 48 -3.45 -6.31 3.67
C ASP A 48 -3.62 -4.78 3.62
N THR A 49 -2.52 -4.03 3.54
CA THR A 49 -2.55 -2.55 3.52
C THR A 49 -1.42 -1.94 2.69
N ILE A 50 -1.72 -0.84 2.00
CA ILE A 50 -0.72 0.02 1.35
C ILE A 50 -0.42 1.24 2.24
N LEU A 51 0.86 1.55 2.44
CA LEU A 51 1.31 2.74 3.16
C LEU A 51 1.88 3.79 2.19
N VAL A 52 1.23 4.94 2.11
CA VAL A 52 1.79 6.14 1.46
C VAL A 52 2.55 6.92 2.52
N GLY A 53 3.84 6.64 2.66
CA GLY A 53 4.74 7.26 3.64
C GLY A 53 5.63 8.35 3.06
N ASP A 54 6.21 9.18 3.93
CA ASP A 54 7.19 10.23 3.58
C ASP A 54 8.50 9.69 3.00
N SER A 55 8.74 8.37 3.14
CA SER A 55 9.79 7.64 2.42
C SER A 55 9.72 7.76 0.89
N LEU A 56 8.60 8.25 0.34
CA LEU A 56 8.49 8.68 -1.05
C LEU A 56 9.56 9.73 -1.42
N ALA A 57 9.95 10.59 -0.47
CA ALA A 57 10.94 11.65 -0.69
C ALA A 57 12.28 11.07 -1.12
N MET A 58 12.69 9.98 -0.48
CA MET A 58 13.95 9.30 -0.79
C MET A 58 13.81 8.36 -1.98
N THR A 59 12.76 7.54 -1.98
CA THR A 59 12.63 6.42 -2.92
C THR A 59 12.09 6.80 -4.29
N VAL A 60 11.34 7.91 -4.37
CA VAL A 60 10.68 8.38 -5.60
C VAL A 60 11.24 9.72 -6.05
N LEU A 61 11.41 10.68 -5.12
CA LEU A 61 11.85 12.04 -5.45
C LEU A 61 13.38 12.23 -5.40
N GLY A 62 14.12 11.27 -4.84
CA GLY A 62 15.58 11.28 -4.81
C GLY A 62 16.21 12.22 -3.77
N TYR A 63 15.47 12.62 -2.74
CA TYR A 63 16.01 13.37 -1.61
C TYR A 63 16.87 12.47 -0.69
N ASP A 64 17.84 13.07 0.01
CA ASP A 64 18.71 12.35 0.95
C ASP A 64 18.01 11.99 2.28
N SER A 65 16.85 12.58 2.55
CA SER A 65 16.05 12.32 3.76
C SER A 65 14.57 12.56 3.48
N THR A 66 13.70 12.28 4.46
CA THR A 66 12.26 12.52 4.34
C THR A 66 11.83 13.94 4.72
N LEU A 67 12.72 14.74 5.31
CA LEU A 67 12.43 16.12 5.74
C LEU A 67 11.90 17.04 4.63
N PRO A 68 12.33 16.93 3.37
CA PRO A 68 11.80 17.77 2.29
C PRO A 68 10.38 17.40 1.82
N ALA A 69 9.81 16.28 2.28
CA ALA A 69 8.47 15.86 1.88
C ALA A 69 7.42 16.91 2.23
N THR A 70 6.60 17.29 1.26
CA THR A 70 5.48 18.22 1.48
C THR A 70 4.15 17.49 1.53
N MET A 71 3.13 18.11 2.14
CA MET A 71 1.76 17.56 2.10
C MET A 71 1.22 17.44 0.67
N ASP A 72 1.68 18.32 -0.21
CA ASP A 72 1.36 18.34 -1.63
C ASP A 72 1.87 17.05 -2.33
N ASP A 73 3.07 16.59 -1.98
CA ASP A 73 3.63 15.31 -2.44
C ASP A 73 2.81 14.13 -1.91
N MET A 74 2.51 14.14 -0.61
CA MET A 74 1.71 13.10 0.06
C MET A 74 0.31 12.95 -0.58
N VAL A 75 -0.38 14.07 -0.81
CA VAL A 75 -1.73 14.08 -1.40
C VAL A 75 -1.69 13.58 -2.85
N ARG A 76 -0.70 14.01 -3.64
CA ARG A 76 -0.55 13.54 -5.04
C ARG A 76 -0.28 12.04 -5.11
N ALA A 77 0.66 11.54 -4.31
CA ALA A 77 0.96 10.11 -4.24
C ALA A 77 -0.25 9.29 -3.75
N THR A 78 -0.93 9.75 -2.69
CA THR A 78 -2.14 9.08 -2.18
C THR A 78 -3.25 9.02 -3.23
N ALA A 79 -3.49 10.12 -3.95
CA ALA A 79 -4.49 10.15 -5.01
C ALA A 79 -4.14 9.21 -6.17
N ALA A 80 -2.86 9.02 -6.48
CA ALA A 80 -2.42 8.03 -7.48
C ALA A 80 -2.66 6.60 -6.99
N VAL A 81 -2.27 6.29 -5.75
CA VAL A 81 -2.45 4.97 -5.13
C VAL A 81 -3.91 4.56 -5.06
N VAL A 82 -4.82 5.48 -4.70
CA VAL A 82 -6.27 5.18 -4.64
C VAL A 82 -6.89 4.85 -6.01
N ARG A 83 -6.25 5.26 -7.11
CA ARG A 83 -6.71 4.96 -8.49
C ARG A 83 -6.10 3.67 -9.05
N GLY A 84 -5.07 3.12 -8.41
CA GLY A 84 -4.47 1.83 -8.75
C GLY A 84 -5.27 0.69 -8.13
#